data_AF-A0A7X9M122-F1
#
_entry.id   AF-A0A7X9M122-F1
#
_cell.length_a   1.000
_cell.length_b   1.000
_cell.length_c   1.000
_cell.angle_alpha   90.00
_cell.angle_beta   90.00
_cell.angle_gamma   90.00
#
_symmetry.space_group_name_H-M   'P 1'
#
loop_
_entity.id
_entity.type
_entity.pdbx_description
1 polymer ?
#
loop_
_entity_poly.entity_id
_entity_poly.type
_entity_poly.pdbx_seq_one_letter_code
_entity_poly.pdbx_strand_id
1 'polypeptide(L)' 'MSVMRDITELQMISKTEWNDHELSHYHKSLQQVVPYLNVEGQSIHAQIIKEIERRLNQQ' A
#
# COMPACT_ATOMS: atom_id res chain seq x y z
N MET A 1 -22.72 -7.72 -9.82
CA MET A 1 -21.47 -7.32 -9.14
C MET A 1 -20.33 -7.72 -10.06
N SER A 2 -19.56 -6.78 -10.58
CA SER A 2 -18.32 -7.12 -11.28
C SER A 2 -17.27 -7.41 -10.23
N VAL A 3 -16.56 -8.53 -10.35
CA VAL A 3 -15.45 -8.86 -9.45
C VAL A 3 -14.30 -7.92 -9.79
N MET A 4 -13.76 -7.22 -8.78
CA MET A 4 -12.54 -6.42 -8.93
C MET A 4 -11.36 -7.37 -9.09
N ARG A 5 -10.55 -7.18 -10.14
CA ARG A 5 -9.32 -7.95 -10.35
C ARG A 5 -8.27 -7.55 -9.32
N ASP A 6 -7.46 -8.53 -8.90
CA ASP A 6 -6.36 -8.27 -7.97
C ASP A 6 -5.26 -7.42 -8.62
N ILE A 7 -4.51 -6.67 -7.82
CA ILE A 7 -3.46 -5.79 -8.35
C ILE A 7 -2.34 -6.59 -9.03
N THR A 8 -2.06 -7.82 -8.61
CA THR A 8 -1.06 -8.69 -9.24
C THR A 8 -1.48 -9.11 -10.64
N GLU A 9 -2.76 -9.44 -10.83
CA GLU A 9 -3.33 -9.73 -12.15
C GLU A 9 -3.27 -8.48 -13.04
N LEU A 10 -3.71 -7.35 -12.49
CA LEU A 10 -3.76 -6.08 -13.20
C LEU A 10 -2.36 -5.54 -13.57
N GLN A 11 -1.32 -5.88 -12.81
CA GLN A 11 0.07 -5.53 -13.12
C GLN A 11 0.59 -6.18 -14.40
N MET A 12 0.04 -7.34 -14.78
CA MET A 12 0.39 -8.07 -16.01
C MET A 12 -0.38 -7.58 -17.25
N ILE A 13 -1.29 -6.61 -17.08
CA ILE A 13 -2.18 -6.11 -18.12
C ILE A 13 -1.91 -4.61 -18.34
N SER A 14 -2.10 -4.13 -19.57
CA SER A 14 -1.98 -2.70 -19.88
C SER A 14 -2.95 -1.88 -19.04
N LYS A 15 -2.51 -0.70 -18.56
CA LYS A 15 -3.35 0.23 -17.78
C LYS A 15 -4.57 0.73 -18.58
N THR A 16 -4.48 0.72 -19.91
CA THR A 16 -5.59 1.08 -20.81
C THR A 16 -6.73 0.08 -20.81
N GLU A 17 -6.51 -1.14 -20.29
CA GLU A 17 -7.50 -2.20 -20.18
C GLU A 17 -8.08 -2.33 -18.76
N TRP A 18 -7.65 -1.45 -17.86
CA TRP A 18 -8.24 -1.34 -16.52
C TRP A 18 -9.55 -0.57 -16.63
N ASN A 19 -10.55 -0.99 -15.87
CA ASN A 19 -11.80 -0.24 -15.79
C ASN A 19 -11.69 0.91 -14.78
N ASP A 20 -12.60 1.87 -14.86
CA ASP A 20 -12.59 3.07 -14.03
C ASP A 20 -12.65 2.78 -12.52
N HIS A 21 -13.32 1.69 -12.13
CA HIS A 21 -13.42 1.30 -10.73
C HIS A 21 -12.07 0.80 -10.19
N GLU A 22 -11.33 0.00 -10.98
CA GLU A 22 -9.99 -0.46 -10.65
C GLU A 22 -8.99 0.70 -10.58
N LEU A 23 -9.03 1.59 -11.57
CA LEU A 23 -8.19 2.78 -11.60
C LEU A 23 -8.42 3.65 -10.36
N SER A 24 -9.67 3.99 -10.06
CA SER A 24 -10.03 4.82 -8.90
C SER A 24 -9.66 4.16 -7.57
N HIS A 25 -9.92 2.86 -7.43
CA HIS A 25 -9.60 2.11 -6.21
C HIS A 25 -8.09 2.10 -5.95
N TYR A 26 -7.29 1.65 -6.91
CA TYR A 26 -5.84 1.52 -6.71
C TYR A 26 -5.13 2.86 -6.69
N HIS A 27 -5.62 3.87 -7.41
CA HIS A 27 -5.14 5.24 -7.25
C HIS A 27 -5.29 5.72 -5.80
N LYS A 28 -6.49 5.56 -5.22
CA LYS A 28 -6.76 5.98 -3.84
C LYS A 28 -5.89 5.20 -2.84
N SER A 29 -5.80 3.88 -2.99
CA SER A 29 -4.99 3.03 -2.12
C SER A 29 -3.51 3.41 -2.17
N LEU A 30 -2.98 3.66 -3.38
CA LEU A 30 -1.57 4.02 -3.55
C LEU A 30 -1.28 5.45 -3.10
N GLN A 31 -2.18 6.41 -3.34
CA GLN A 31 -2.01 7.81 -2.92
C GLN A 31 -1.74 7.94 -1.41
N GLN A 32 -2.30 7.05 -0.58
CA GLN A 32 -2.08 7.06 0.86
C GLN A 32 -0.70 6.56 1.28
N VAL A 33 -0.07 5.66 0.50
CA VAL A 33 1.20 5.02 0.86
C VAL A 33 2.41 5.59 0.13
N VAL A 34 2.22 6.20 -1.05
CA VAL A 34 3.29 6.79 -1.88
C VAL A 34 4.25 7.70 -1.10
N PRO A 35 3.79 8.60 -0.19
CA PRO A 35 4.71 9.45 0.58
C PRO A 35 5.72 8.68 1.44
N TYR A 36 5.39 7.44 1.82
CA TYR A 36 6.22 6.59 2.67
C TYR A 36 7.10 5.61 1.88
N LEU A 37 7.04 5.60 0.54
CA LEU A 37 7.86 4.73 -0.32
C LEU A 37 9.26 5.33 -0.57
N ASN A 38 9.89 5.86 0.47
CA ASN A 38 11.23 6.44 0.44
C ASN A 38 11.99 6.13 1.75
N VAL A 39 13.24 6.58 1.85
CA VAL A 39 14.10 6.34 3.03
C VAL A 39 13.51 6.94 4.31
N GLU A 40 12.83 8.08 4.22
CA GLU A 40 12.18 8.72 5.36
C GLU A 40 11.00 7.88 5.88
N GLY A 41 10.12 7.41 4.99
CA GLY A 41 9.03 6.51 5.33
C GLY A 41 9.50 5.19 5.93
N GLN A 42 10.61 4.62 5.43
CA GLN A 42 11.22 3.45 6.04
C GLN A 42 11.72 3.73 7.46
N SER A 43 12.28 4.91 7.71
CA SER A 43 12.69 5.34 9.06
C SER A 43 11.50 5.43 10.01
N ILE A 44 10.37 5.99 9.55
CA ILE A 44 9.12 6.04 10.34
C ILE A 44 8.65 4.62 10.70
N HIS A 45 8.65 3.70 9.74
CA HIS A 45 8.26 2.30 9.99
C HIS A 45 9.19 1.62 11.02
N ALA A 46 10.51 1.83 10.92
CA ALA A 46 11.47 1.30 11.89
C ALA A 46 11.25 1.86 13.30
N GLN A 47 10.88 3.14 13.43
CA GLN A 47 10.55 3.75 14.73
C GLN A 47 9.28 3.13 15.34
N ILE A 48 8.26 2.86 14.51
CA ILE A 48 7.03 2.18 14.96
C ILE A 48 7.35 0.77 15.48
N ILE A 49 8.16 -0.01 14.76
CA ILE A 49 8.60 -1.34 15.20
C ILE A 49 9.30 -1.27 16.55
N LYS A 50 10.28 -0.36 16.70
CA LYS A 50 11.02 -0.18 17.95
C LYS A 50 10.09 0.14 19.12
N GLU A 51 9.06 0.94 18.90
CA GLU A 51 8.06 1.26 19.93
C GLU A 51 7.18 0.05 20.28
N ILE A 52 6.79 -0.77 19.30
CA ILE A 52 6.06 -2.02 19.55
C ILE A 52 6.92 -2.96 20.40
N GLU A 53 8.17 -3.19 20.02
CA GLU A 53 9.12 -4.04 20.77
C GLU A 53 9.34 -3.52 22.20
N ARG A 54 9.51 -2.20 22.35
CA ARG A 54 9.66 -1.57 23.67
C ARG A 54 8.46 -1.85 24.57
N ARG A 55 7.23 -1.78 24.05
CA ARG A 55 6.02 -2.05 24.83
C ARG A 55 5.88 -3.52 25.20
N LEU A 56 6.25 -4.43 24.31
CA LEU A 56 6.21 -5.87 24.57
C LEU A 56 7.23 -6.28 25.65
N ASN A 57 8.41 -5.66 25.66
CA ASN A 57 9.47 -5.96 26.63
C ASN A 57 9.29 -5.26 28.00
N GLN A 58 8.21 -4.49 28.17
CA GLN A 58 7.84 -3.81 29.42
C GLN A 58 6.70 -4.51 30.19
N GLN A 59 6.17 -5.61 29.66
CA GLN A 59 5.24 -6.53 30.35
C GLN A 59 5.99 -7.74 30.91
#